data_AF-A0A067EDE9-F1
#
_entry.id   AF-A0A067EDE9-F1
#
_cell.length_a   1.000
_cell.length_b   1.000
_cell.length_c   1.000
_cell.angle_alpha   90.00
_cell.angle_beta   90.00
_cell.angle_gamma   90.00
#
_symmetry.space_group_name_H-M   'P 1'
#
loop_
_entity.id
_entity.type
_entity.pdbx_description
1 polymer ?
#
loop_
_entity_poly.entity_id
_entity_poly.type
_entity_poly.pdbx_seq_one_letter_code
_entity_poly.pdbx_strand_id
1 'polypeptide(L)'
;MAAIPPKSPSPEEEGLARRLWIKFKRESVFAMYSPFTVCLASGNLKLETFRHYIAQDFHFLKAFSQAYELAEECADDDDAKLSISELRKGVLEELKMHDSFVKEWGTDLAKMATVNSATVKYTEFLLATASGKVEGVKGPGKLATPFEKTKVAAYTLGAMSPCMRLYAFLGKEFHALLNANEGNHPYTKWIDNYSSESFQASALQNEDLLDKLSVSLTGEELDIIEKLYHQAMKLEVEFFCAQPLAQPTVVPLIKGHNPAGDRLIIFSDFDLTCTIVDSSAILAEIAIVTAPKSDQNQPENQLGRMSSGELRNTWGLLSKQYTEEYEQCIESFMPSEKVENFNYETLHKALEQLSHFEKRANSRVIESGVLKGINLEDIKKAGERLSLQDGCTTFFQKVVKNENLNANVHVLSYCWCGDLIRASFSSGIHIQLWKTEVMKHTMTHYFDILA
;
A
#
# COMPACT_ATOMS: atom_id res chain seq x y z
N MET A 1 12.81 29.38 -33.52
CA MET A 1 12.99 27.93 -33.35
C MET A 1 12.74 27.61 -31.90
N ALA A 2 11.55 27.10 -31.56
CA ALA A 2 11.25 26.66 -30.21
C ALA A 2 11.98 25.33 -29.97
N ALA A 3 12.73 25.26 -28.88
CA ALA A 3 13.47 24.06 -28.49
C ALA A 3 12.47 22.92 -28.24
N ILE A 4 12.73 21.78 -28.89
CA ILE A 4 12.01 20.53 -28.67
C ILE A 4 12.32 20.09 -27.23
N PRO A 5 11.31 19.81 -26.39
CA PRO A 5 11.55 19.29 -25.05
C PRO A 5 12.27 17.94 -25.15
N PRO A 6 13.22 17.65 -24.24
CA PRO A 6 13.99 16.41 -24.31
C PRO A 6 13.03 15.21 -24.22
N LYS A 7 13.18 14.27 -25.16
CA LYS A 7 12.50 12.97 -25.11
C LYS A 7 12.77 12.32 -23.76
N SER A 8 11.73 11.76 -23.14
CA SER A 8 11.88 10.85 -22.01
C SER A 8 12.82 9.70 -22.41
N PRO A 9 13.80 9.35 -21.57
CA PRO A 9 14.78 8.31 -21.89
C PRO A 9 14.08 6.96 -22.10
N SER A 10 14.67 6.15 -22.97
CA SER A 10 14.21 4.77 -23.19
C SER A 10 14.40 3.91 -21.93
N PRO A 11 13.67 2.79 -21.74
CA PRO A 11 13.80 1.93 -20.56
C PRO A 11 15.22 1.37 -20.32
N GLU A 12 16.06 1.34 -21.37
CA GLU A 12 17.47 0.94 -21.30
C GLU A 12 18.41 2.08 -20.86
N GLU A 13 17.97 3.34 -20.93
CA GLU A 13 18.72 4.53 -20.50
C GLU A 13 18.39 4.95 -19.05
N GLU A 14 17.37 4.35 -18.41
CA GLU A 14 17.05 4.62 -17.01
C GLU A 14 17.93 3.76 -16.07
N GLY A 15 18.61 4.43 -15.13
CA GLY A 15 19.45 3.80 -14.10
C GLY A 15 18.72 2.79 -13.22
N LEU A 16 19.46 1.86 -12.60
CA LEU A 16 18.91 0.77 -11.78
C LEU A 16 18.02 1.33 -10.66
N ALA A 17 18.51 2.32 -9.91
CA ALA A 17 17.78 2.93 -8.80
C ALA A 17 16.42 3.47 -9.25
N ARG A 18 16.37 4.14 -10.41
CA ARG A 18 15.14 4.68 -10.98
C ARG A 18 14.16 3.59 -11.37
N ARG A 19 14.63 2.51 -12.02
CA ARG A 19 13.80 1.36 -12.38
C ARG A 19 13.19 0.70 -11.14
N LEU A 20 13.98 0.52 -10.08
CA LEU A 20 13.51 -0.05 -8.81
C LEU A 20 12.47 0.85 -8.13
N TRP A 21 12.68 2.18 -8.10
CA TRP A 21 11.69 3.13 -7.58
C TRP A 21 10.35 3.06 -8.33
N ILE A 22 10.39 2.95 -9.66
CA ILE A 22 9.17 2.81 -10.47
C ILE A 22 8.48 1.47 -10.18
N LYS A 23 9.25 0.38 -10.12
CA LYS A 23 8.75 -0.98 -9.88
C LYS A 23 8.06 -1.13 -8.52
N PHE A 24 8.61 -0.53 -7.47
CA PHE A 24 8.09 -0.57 -6.10
C PHE A 24 7.38 0.72 -5.68
N LYS A 25 6.76 1.41 -6.65
CA LYS A 25 5.98 2.62 -6.38
C LYS A 25 4.74 2.35 -5.50
N ARG A 26 4.24 1.12 -5.48
CA ARG A 26 3.06 0.77 -4.65
C ARG A 26 3.35 0.95 -3.17
N GLU A 27 4.55 0.59 -2.73
CA GLU A 27 5.00 0.72 -1.34
C GLU A 27 5.12 2.19 -0.92
N SER A 28 5.54 3.09 -1.81
CA SER A 28 5.59 4.53 -1.49
C SER A 28 4.19 5.12 -1.30
N VAL A 29 3.19 4.63 -2.05
CA VAL A 29 1.78 4.99 -1.85
C VAL A 29 1.30 4.47 -0.48
N PHE A 30 1.63 3.24 -0.10
CA PHE A 30 1.28 2.72 1.23
C PHE A 30 1.94 3.51 2.37
N ALA A 31 3.21 3.90 2.22
CA ALA A 31 3.90 4.73 3.19
C ALA A 31 3.25 6.13 3.30
N MET A 32 2.94 6.75 2.17
CA MET A 32 2.32 8.08 2.10
C MET A 32 0.93 8.11 2.74
N TYR A 33 0.14 7.06 2.53
CA TYR A 33 -1.20 6.92 3.11
C TYR A 33 -1.23 6.16 4.43
N SER A 34 -0.07 5.89 5.04
CA SER A 34 -0.06 5.35 6.38
C SER A 34 -0.76 6.33 7.33
N PRO A 35 -1.48 5.84 8.35
CA PRO A 35 -2.16 6.72 9.30
C PRO A 35 -1.21 7.76 9.95
N PHE A 36 0.06 7.42 10.17
CA PHE A 36 1.06 8.34 10.72
C PHE A 36 1.38 9.47 9.74
N THR A 37 1.74 9.10 8.52
CA THR A 37 2.18 9.99 7.44
C THR A 37 1.06 10.96 7.05
N VAL A 38 -0.17 10.48 6.99
CA VAL A 38 -1.39 11.28 6.75
C VAL A 38 -1.63 12.30 7.87
N CYS A 39 -1.50 11.89 9.14
CA CYS A 39 -1.64 12.82 10.28
C CYS A 39 -0.53 13.88 10.31
N LEU A 40 0.69 13.51 9.92
CA LEU A 40 1.84 14.42 9.86
C LEU A 40 1.62 15.47 8.77
N ALA A 41 1.24 15.03 7.57
CA ALA A 41 0.95 15.90 6.42
C ALA A 41 -0.19 16.88 6.69
N SER A 42 -1.20 16.46 7.45
CA SER A 42 -2.35 17.30 7.77
C SER A 42 -2.13 18.22 8.97
N GLY A 43 -0.96 18.16 9.62
CA GLY A 43 -0.67 18.94 10.83
C GLY A 43 -1.44 18.51 12.08
N ASN A 44 -2.12 17.37 12.04
CA ASN A 44 -2.98 16.89 13.14
C ASN A 44 -2.30 15.83 14.01
N LEU A 45 -1.11 15.34 13.64
CA LEU A 45 -0.38 14.36 14.44
C LEU A 45 -0.14 14.91 15.87
N LYS A 46 -0.43 14.12 16.89
CA LYS A 46 -0.05 14.45 18.28
C LYS A 46 1.46 14.49 18.42
N LEU A 47 1.95 15.52 19.10
CA LEU A 47 3.38 15.73 19.32
C LEU A 47 4.07 14.53 20.01
N GLU A 48 3.38 13.82 20.91
CA GLU A 48 3.92 12.61 21.56
C GLU A 48 4.24 11.49 20.55
N THR A 49 3.38 11.31 19.55
CA THR A 49 3.60 10.34 18.47
C THR A 49 4.79 10.75 17.62
N PHE A 50 4.89 12.04 17.29
CA PHE A 50 6.02 12.58 16.55
C PHE A 50 7.34 12.39 17.32
N ARG A 51 7.35 12.66 18.63
CA ARG A 51 8.52 12.42 19.49
C ARG A 51 8.91 10.95 19.56
N HIS A 52 7.94 10.04 19.61
CA HIS A 52 8.20 8.61 19.54
C HIS A 52 8.85 8.21 18.21
N TYR A 53 8.29 8.69 17.10
CA TYR A 53 8.86 8.50 15.76
C TYR A 53 10.31 8.98 15.69
N ILE A 54 10.60 10.20 16.16
CA ILE A 54 11.96 10.74 16.20
C ILE A 54 12.89 9.90 17.09
N ALA A 55 12.40 9.36 18.20
CA ALA A 55 13.19 8.49 19.06
C ALA A 55 13.54 7.15 18.37
N GLN A 56 12.60 6.55 17.64
CA GLN A 56 12.87 5.34 16.86
C GLN A 56 13.81 5.64 15.69
N ASP A 57 13.62 6.78 15.02
CA ASP A 57 14.46 7.24 13.91
C ASP A 57 15.90 7.49 14.35
N PHE A 58 16.12 7.99 15.58
CA PHE A 58 17.47 8.08 16.15
C PHE A 58 18.20 6.72 16.23
N HIS A 59 17.48 5.64 16.58
CA HIS A 59 18.06 4.28 16.56
C HIS A 59 18.32 3.80 15.14
N PHE A 60 17.40 4.10 14.21
CA PHE A 60 17.56 3.79 12.80
C PHE A 60 18.77 4.49 12.18
N LEU A 61 18.93 5.80 12.37
CA LEU A 61 20.04 6.60 11.85
C LEU A 61 21.40 6.15 12.39
N LYS A 62 21.48 5.58 13.61
CA LYS A 62 22.72 4.95 14.09
C LYS A 62 23.12 3.75 13.22
N ALA A 63 22.16 2.86 12.94
CA ALA A 63 22.40 1.71 12.06
C ALA A 63 22.68 2.16 10.62
N PHE A 64 21.98 3.20 10.15
CA PHE A 64 22.17 3.78 8.82
C PHE A 64 23.59 4.37 8.66
N SER A 65 24.09 5.09 9.67
CA SER A 65 25.46 5.61 9.68
C SER A 65 26.51 4.50 9.70
N GLN A 66 26.28 3.42 10.46
CA GLN A 66 27.14 2.24 10.49
C GLN A 66 27.11 1.46 9.17
N ALA A 67 25.97 1.39 8.50
CA ALA A 67 25.85 0.76 7.20
C ALA A 67 26.67 1.51 6.14
N TYR A 68 26.65 2.85 6.14
CA TYR A 68 27.55 3.63 5.29
C TYR A 68 29.02 3.42 5.63
N GLU A 69 29.40 3.34 6.91
CA GLU A 69 30.78 3.04 7.31
C GLU A 69 31.26 1.71 6.72
N LEU A 70 30.45 0.65 6.86
CA LEU A 70 30.78 -0.66 6.30
C LEU A 70 30.79 -0.66 4.77
N ALA A 71 29.89 0.08 4.13
CA ALA A 71 29.88 0.24 2.68
C ALA A 71 31.13 0.97 2.18
N GLU A 72 31.58 2.00 2.89
CA GLU A 72 32.81 2.74 2.62
C GLU A 72 34.05 1.83 2.69
N GLU A 73 34.16 1.03 3.75
CA GLU A 73 35.22 0.02 3.91
C GLU A 73 35.22 -1.04 2.80
N CYS A 74 34.06 -1.27 2.20
CA CYS A 74 33.84 -2.27 1.15
C CYS A 74 34.00 -1.70 -0.26
N ALA A 75 33.94 -0.38 -0.45
CA ALA A 75 34.16 0.25 -1.75
C ALA A 75 35.65 0.20 -2.13
N ASP A 76 35.96 -0.16 -3.38
CA ASP A 76 37.35 -0.18 -3.87
C ASP A 76 37.79 1.20 -4.41
N ASP A 77 36.88 1.89 -5.10
CA ASP A 77 37.08 3.19 -5.75
C ASP A 77 37.08 4.35 -4.73
N ASP A 78 38.10 5.21 -4.80
CA ASP A 78 38.25 6.32 -3.85
C ASP A 78 37.15 7.39 -4.03
N ASP A 79 36.68 7.64 -5.26
CA ASP A 79 35.55 8.55 -5.49
C ASP A 79 34.25 8.00 -4.87
N ALA A 80 34.04 6.68 -4.94
CA ALA A 80 32.92 6.02 -4.27
C ALA A 80 33.03 6.13 -2.74
N LYS A 81 34.22 5.91 -2.16
CA LYS A 81 34.43 6.09 -0.71
C LYS A 81 34.13 7.52 -0.26
N LEU A 82 34.63 8.52 -1.00
CA LEU A 82 34.36 9.93 -0.71
C LEU A 82 32.86 10.22 -0.75
N SER A 83 32.16 9.74 -1.77
CA SER A 83 30.70 9.91 -1.90
C SER A 83 29.94 9.26 -0.73
N ILE A 84 30.33 8.05 -0.31
CA ILE A 84 29.74 7.37 0.84
C ILE A 84 30.02 8.15 2.14
N SER A 85 31.23 8.64 2.32
CA SER A 85 31.61 9.45 3.50
C SER A 85 30.81 10.75 3.57
N GLU A 86 30.51 11.40 2.45
CA GLU A 86 29.67 12.60 2.39
C GLU A 86 28.22 12.28 2.80
N LEU A 87 27.64 11.21 2.26
CA LEU A 87 26.31 10.74 2.65
C LEU A 87 26.25 10.40 4.14
N ARG A 88 27.26 9.69 4.65
CA ARG A 88 27.42 9.36 6.07
C ARG A 88 27.48 10.61 6.95
N LYS A 89 28.18 11.65 6.50
CA LYS A 89 28.28 12.92 7.22
C LYS A 89 26.92 13.59 7.37
N GLY A 90 26.11 13.60 6.32
CA GLY A 90 24.72 14.12 6.38
C GLY A 90 23.89 13.42 7.45
N VAL A 91 23.95 12.09 7.50
CA VAL A 91 23.27 11.28 8.53
C VAL A 91 23.76 11.62 9.94
N LEU A 92 25.07 11.81 10.13
CA LEU A 92 25.64 12.19 11.42
C LEU A 92 25.22 13.60 11.87
N GLU A 93 24.99 14.53 10.94
CA GLU A 93 24.46 15.86 11.24
C GLU A 93 22.99 15.79 11.66
N GLU A 94 22.18 15.01 10.96
CA GLU A 94 20.78 14.75 11.33
C GLU A 94 20.67 14.05 12.69
N LEU A 95 21.53 13.07 12.96
CA LEU A 95 21.57 12.37 14.25
C LEU A 95 21.93 13.31 15.41
N LYS A 96 22.83 14.28 15.20
CA LYS A 96 23.13 15.32 16.20
C LYS A 96 21.92 16.23 16.45
N MET A 97 21.18 16.55 15.38
CA MET A 97 19.94 17.33 15.51
C MET A 97 18.90 16.56 16.34
N HIS A 98 18.66 15.29 16.03
CA HIS A 98 17.74 14.43 16.78
C HIS A 98 18.17 14.26 18.25
N ASP A 99 19.46 14.03 18.52
CA ASP A 99 19.99 13.92 19.89
C ASP A 99 19.74 15.21 20.70
N SER A 100 19.88 16.38 20.06
CA SER A 100 19.58 17.67 20.72
C SER A 100 18.10 17.80 21.10
N PHE A 101 17.18 17.41 20.21
CA PHE A 101 15.73 17.43 20.49
C PHE A 101 15.35 16.44 21.57
N VAL A 102 15.88 15.22 21.51
CA VAL A 102 15.61 14.17 22.51
C VAL A 102 16.08 14.61 23.90
N LYS A 103 17.24 15.27 24.00
CA LYS A 103 17.74 15.84 25.26
C LYS A 103 16.87 16.99 25.78
N GLU A 104 16.42 17.87 24.90
CA GLU A 104 15.54 19.00 25.25
C GLU A 104 14.18 18.52 25.78
N TRP A 105 13.66 17.42 25.25
CA TRP A 105 12.36 16.85 25.65
C TRP A 105 12.37 16.12 27.00
N GLY A 106 13.52 15.88 27.62
CA GLY A 106 13.66 15.40 28.99
C GLY A 106 13.54 13.89 29.22
N THR A 107 13.62 13.46 30.49
CA THR A 107 13.77 12.06 30.95
C THR A 107 12.57 11.14 30.69
N ASP A 108 11.40 11.66 30.30
CA ASP A 108 10.23 10.82 29.95
C ASP A 108 10.42 10.07 28.63
N LEU A 109 11.28 10.53 27.72
CA LEU A 109 11.60 9.79 26.49
C LEU A 109 12.56 8.63 26.71
N ALA A 110 13.37 8.65 27.77
CA ALA A 110 14.19 7.51 28.16
C ALA A 110 13.33 6.28 28.53
N LYS A 111 12.04 6.48 28.85
CA LYS A 111 11.04 5.39 28.99
C LYS A 111 10.37 5.00 27.67
N MET A 112 10.30 5.90 26.68
CA MET A 112 9.92 5.59 25.29
C MET A 112 11.04 4.90 24.50
N ALA A 113 12.22 4.72 25.10
CA ALA A 113 13.44 4.16 24.50
C ALA A 113 13.41 2.65 24.20
N THR A 114 12.26 1.99 24.36
CA THR A 114 12.15 0.61 23.88
C THR A 114 12.04 0.66 22.36
N VAL A 115 13.07 0.19 21.68
CA VAL A 115 13.07 0.08 20.23
C VAL A 115 11.94 -0.86 19.83
N ASN A 116 11.03 -0.40 18.98
CA ASN A 116 9.88 -1.20 18.57
C ASN A 116 10.33 -2.29 17.58
N SER A 117 9.48 -3.30 17.38
CA SER A 117 9.85 -4.45 16.55
C SER A 117 10.14 -4.09 15.08
N ALA A 118 9.47 -3.07 14.52
CA ALA A 118 9.70 -2.65 13.14
C ALA A 118 11.09 -2.00 13.00
N THR A 119 11.46 -1.13 13.94
CA THR A 119 12.79 -0.50 13.98
C THR A 119 13.90 -1.54 14.20
N VAL A 120 13.69 -2.53 15.09
CA VAL A 120 14.65 -3.64 15.26
C VAL A 120 14.82 -4.41 13.95
N LYS A 121 13.73 -4.89 13.35
CA LYS A 121 13.79 -5.64 12.09
C LYS A 121 14.53 -4.88 11.00
N TYR A 122 14.25 -3.57 10.86
CA TYR A 122 14.86 -2.77 9.80
C TYR A 122 16.35 -2.54 10.05
N THR A 123 16.73 -2.18 11.27
CA THR A 123 18.14 -2.01 11.63
C THR A 123 18.95 -3.30 11.51
N GLU A 124 18.39 -4.44 11.93
CA GLU A 124 19.02 -5.76 11.77
C GLU A 124 19.19 -6.14 10.30
N PHE A 125 18.15 -5.95 9.47
CA PHE A 125 18.21 -6.17 8.02
C PHE A 125 19.32 -5.35 7.37
N LEU A 126 19.38 -4.06 7.70
CA LEU A 126 20.34 -3.15 7.10
C LEU A 126 21.78 -3.51 7.51
N LEU A 127 22.02 -3.73 8.81
CA LEU A 127 23.35 -4.09 9.32
C LEU A 127 23.79 -5.48 8.85
N ALA A 128 22.86 -6.44 8.73
CA ALA A 128 23.16 -7.75 8.16
C ALA A 128 23.61 -7.61 6.70
N THR A 129 22.90 -6.82 5.90
CA THR A 129 23.26 -6.52 4.50
C THR A 129 24.64 -5.87 4.42
N ALA A 130 24.88 -4.84 5.22
CA ALA A 130 26.15 -4.12 5.27
C ALA A 130 27.33 -4.97 5.75
N SER A 131 27.06 -5.98 6.59
CA SER A 131 28.06 -6.96 7.02
C SER A 131 28.27 -8.11 6.00
N GLY A 132 27.63 -8.04 4.82
CA GLY A 132 27.70 -9.07 3.78
C GLY A 132 26.86 -10.33 4.04
N LYS A 133 25.97 -10.33 5.04
CA LYS A 133 25.05 -11.45 5.34
C LYS A 133 23.77 -11.33 4.50
N VAL A 134 23.91 -11.55 3.19
CA VAL A 134 22.79 -11.48 2.23
C VAL A 134 22.39 -12.90 1.80
N GLU A 135 21.11 -13.24 1.91
CA GLU A 135 20.59 -14.54 1.47
C GLU A 135 20.82 -14.76 -0.03
N GLY A 136 21.26 -15.97 -0.41
CA GLY A 136 21.58 -16.32 -1.79
C GLY A 136 23.01 -15.99 -2.23
N VAL A 137 23.74 -15.18 -1.44
CA VAL A 137 25.19 -14.99 -1.62
C VAL A 137 25.92 -16.11 -0.87
N LYS A 138 26.72 -16.91 -1.58
CA LYS A 138 27.57 -17.93 -0.92
C LYS A 138 28.69 -17.26 -0.11
N GLY A 139 28.41 -17.03 1.17
CA GLY A 139 29.38 -17.10 2.27
C GLY A 139 29.66 -15.81 3.05
N PRO A 140 29.62 -15.83 4.40
CA PRO A 140 30.41 -14.95 5.24
C PRO A 140 31.76 -15.63 5.51
N GLY A 141 32.54 -15.85 4.46
CA GLY A 141 33.85 -16.50 4.55
C GLY A 141 34.93 -15.53 4.11
N LYS A 142 35.41 -14.67 5.03
CA LYS A 142 36.58 -13.79 4.86
C LYS A 142 36.70 -13.23 3.42
N LEU A 143 35.80 -12.31 3.05
CA LEU A 143 35.73 -11.62 1.75
C LEU A 143 37.13 -11.44 1.15
N ALA A 144 37.44 -12.20 0.11
CA ALA A 144 38.82 -12.50 -0.26
C ALA A 144 39.38 -11.53 -1.30
N THR A 145 38.50 -10.87 -2.07
CA THR A 145 38.90 -9.96 -3.15
C THR A 145 38.24 -8.58 -3.05
N PRO A 146 38.89 -7.50 -3.53
CA PRO A 146 38.29 -6.16 -3.60
C PRO A 146 36.95 -6.14 -4.37
N PHE A 147 36.84 -6.97 -5.42
CA PHE A 147 35.61 -7.08 -6.21
C PHE A 147 34.43 -7.62 -5.38
N GLU A 148 34.63 -8.64 -4.55
CA GLU A 148 33.58 -9.17 -3.66
C GLU A 148 33.16 -8.17 -2.60
N LYS A 149 34.09 -7.32 -2.13
CA LYS A 149 33.77 -6.24 -1.19
C LYS A 149 32.92 -5.16 -1.85
N THR A 150 33.25 -4.72 -3.06
CA THR A 150 32.46 -3.70 -3.77
C THR A 150 31.01 -4.15 -3.99
N LYS A 151 30.74 -5.46 -4.14
CA LYS A 151 29.37 -5.99 -4.19
C LYS A 151 28.59 -5.72 -2.90
N VAL A 152 29.23 -5.88 -1.73
CA VAL A 152 28.61 -5.58 -0.44
C VAL A 152 28.27 -4.08 -0.35
N ALA A 153 29.14 -3.20 -0.84
CA ALA A 153 28.83 -1.78 -0.92
C ALA A 153 27.60 -1.53 -1.81
N ALA A 154 27.53 -2.13 -3.01
CA ALA A 154 26.38 -2.01 -3.90
C ALA A 154 25.08 -2.55 -3.26
N TYR A 155 25.12 -3.70 -2.60
CA TYR A 155 23.97 -4.28 -1.87
C TYR A 155 23.51 -3.39 -0.72
N THR A 156 24.46 -2.80 0.00
CA THR A 156 24.17 -1.87 1.10
C THR A 156 23.48 -0.62 0.58
N LEU A 157 24.00 0.00 -0.47
CA LEU A 157 23.35 1.14 -1.12
C LEU A 157 21.97 0.75 -1.65
N GLY A 158 21.82 -0.43 -2.25
CA GLY A 158 20.53 -0.98 -2.70
C GLY A 158 19.48 -1.07 -1.59
N ALA A 159 19.91 -1.43 -0.38
CA ALA A 159 19.05 -1.47 0.80
C ALA A 159 18.79 -0.07 1.42
N MET A 160 19.63 0.93 1.15
CA MET A 160 19.55 2.29 1.71
C MET A 160 18.85 3.30 0.80
N SER A 161 18.99 3.17 -0.52
CA SER A 161 18.35 4.02 -1.53
C SER A 161 16.85 4.21 -1.39
N PRO A 162 16.03 3.18 -1.11
CA PRO A 162 14.59 3.38 -0.97
C PRO A 162 14.22 4.32 0.19
N CYS A 163 14.95 4.27 1.32
CA CYS A 163 14.73 5.18 2.45
C CYS A 163 14.92 6.65 2.03
N MET A 164 16.11 6.98 1.51
CA MET A 164 16.43 8.34 1.08
C MET A 164 15.45 8.85 0.01
N ARG A 165 15.14 8.00 -0.97
CA ARG A 165 14.22 8.34 -2.05
C ARG A 165 12.79 8.54 -1.54
N LEU A 166 12.31 7.70 -0.63
CA LEU A 166 10.97 7.79 -0.06
C LEU A 166 10.80 9.07 0.76
N TYR A 167 11.76 9.40 1.62
CA TYR A 167 11.72 10.64 2.40
C TYR A 167 11.77 11.88 1.51
N ALA A 168 12.61 11.88 0.48
CA ALA A 168 12.66 12.94 -0.53
C ALA A 168 11.31 13.10 -1.27
N PHE A 169 10.65 11.99 -1.60
CA PHE A 169 9.32 11.98 -2.21
C PHE A 169 8.27 12.54 -1.26
N LEU A 170 8.17 12.02 -0.03
CA LEU A 170 7.19 12.46 0.97
C LEU A 170 7.36 13.94 1.31
N GLY A 171 8.60 14.41 1.48
CA GLY A 171 8.89 15.83 1.72
C GLY A 171 8.30 16.73 0.64
N LYS A 172 8.49 16.39 -0.64
CA LYS A 172 7.93 17.15 -1.77
C LYS A 172 6.41 17.11 -1.83
N GLU A 173 5.81 15.93 -1.68
CA GLU A 173 4.35 15.78 -1.66
C GLU A 173 3.74 16.60 -0.52
N PHE A 174 4.36 16.59 0.65
CA PHE A 174 3.85 17.30 1.83
C PHE A 174 4.06 18.80 1.74
N HIS A 175 5.20 19.24 1.20
CA HIS A 175 5.45 20.65 0.97
C HIS A 175 4.43 21.24 -0.01
N ALA A 176 3.99 20.48 -1.02
CA ALA A 176 2.92 20.91 -1.93
C ALA A 176 1.55 21.10 -1.24
N LEU A 177 1.34 20.50 -0.07
CA LEU A 177 0.11 20.65 0.73
C LEU A 177 0.17 21.83 1.71
N LEU A 178 1.34 22.44 1.91
CA LEU A 178 1.50 23.61 2.78
C LEU A 178 0.83 24.83 2.14
N ASN A 179 -0.15 25.40 2.84
CA ASN A 179 -0.82 26.61 2.41
C ASN A 179 -0.10 27.83 3.02
N ALA A 180 0.33 28.77 2.19
CA ALA A 180 0.96 30.02 2.65
C ALA A 180 0.03 30.90 3.52
N ASN A 181 -1.29 30.67 3.47
CA ASN A 181 -2.31 31.45 4.17
C ASN A 181 -2.85 30.79 5.44
N GLU A 182 -2.51 29.52 5.70
CA GLU A 182 -2.83 28.85 6.97
C GLU A 182 -1.66 29.09 7.95
N GLY A 183 -1.95 29.18 9.26
CA GLY A 183 -0.93 29.43 10.28
C GLY A 183 0.22 28.40 10.27
N ASN A 184 1.25 28.63 11.09
CA ASN A 184 2.49 27.86 11.06
C ASN A 184 2.22 26.35 11.29
N HIS A 185 2.40 25.52 10.25
CA HIS A 185 2.18 24.08 10.33
C HIS A 185 3.15 23.46 11.36
N PRO A 186 2.69 22.61 12.31
CA PRO A 186 3.55 22.16 13.42
C PRO A 186 4.82 21.42 12.98
N TYR A 187 4.77 20.80 11.79
CA TYR A 187 5.83 19.97 11.24
C TYR A 187 6.57 20.59 10.05
N THR A 188 6.43 21.91 9.81
CA THR A 188 7.10 22.61 8.69
C THR A 188 8.59 22.29 8.61
N LYS A 189 9.32 22.31 9.75
CA LYS A 189 10.76 22.02 9.75
C LYS A 189 11.11 20.63 9.20
N TRP A 190 10.30 19.62 9.53
CA TRP A 190 10.50 18.26 9.03
C TRP A 190 10.22 18.21 7.52
N ILE A 191 9.12 18.83 7.08
CA ILE A 191 8.73 18.89 5.67
C ILE A 191 9.79 19.61 4.84
N ASP A 192 10.20 20.80 5.27
CA ASP A 192 11.21 21.64 4.61
C ASP A 192 12.56 20.91 4.50
N ASN A 193 12.97 20.17 5.54
CA ASN A 193 14.22 19.42 5.53
C ASN A 193 14.24 18.38 4.41
N TYR A 194 13.21 17.53 4.33
CA TYR A 194 13.16 16.47 3.32
C TYR A 194 12.77 16.97 1.92
N SER A 195 12.09 18.12 1.81
CA SER A 195 11.84 18.79 0.53
C SER A 195 13.01 19.66 0.04
N SER A 196 14.00 19.92 0.89
CA SER A 196 15.13 20.81 0.58
C SER A 196 15.97 20.31 -0.60
N GLU A 197 16.52 21.23 -1.39
CA GLU A 197 17.40 20.88 -2.51
C GLU A 197 18.61 20.05 -2.06
N SER A 198 19.15 20.31 -0.87
CA SER A 198 20.27 19.54 -0.30
C SER A 198 19.91 18.08 0.00
N PHE A 199 18.74 17.82 0.58
CA PHE A 199 18.31 16.45 0.84
C PHE A 199 17.99 15.71 -0.46
N GLN A 200 17.35 16.39 -1.41
CA GLN A 200 17.05 15.85 -2.75
C GLN A 200 18.32 15.50 -3.51
N ALA A 201 19.35 16.35 -3.44
CA ALA A 201 20.66 16.10 -4.04
C ALA A 201 21.36 14.90 -3.37
N SER A 202 21.27 14.76 -2.05
CA SER A 202 21.84 13.62 -1.33
C SER A 202 21.14 12.30 -1.70
N ALA A 203 19.82 12.31 -1.84
CA ALA A 203 19.07 11.15 -2.30
C ALA A 203 19.49 10.74 -3.73
N LEU A 204 19.64 11.72 -4.63
CA LEU A 204 20.13 11.49 -5.98
C LEU A 204 21.58 10.98 -6.00
N GLN A 205 22.47 11.55 -5.20
CA GLN A 205 23.86 11.10 -5.07
C GLN A 205 23.94 9.62 -4.65
N ASN A 206 23.06 9.19 -3.74
CA ASN A 206 22.98 7.80 -3.32
C ASN A 206 22.43 6.88 -4.42
N GLU A 207 21.45 7.34 -5.22
CA GLU A 207 20.93 6.63 -6.39
C GLU A 207 21.99 6.48 -7.50
N ASP A 208 22.69 7.57 -7.83
CA ASP A 208 23.76 7.60 -8.84
C ASP A 208 24.93 6.69 -8.43
N LEU A 209 25.26 6.66 -7.13
CA LEU A 209 26.31 5.79 -6.62
C LEU A 209 25.90 4.30 -6.69
N LEU A 210 24.65 3.98 -6.36
CA LEU A 210 24.11 2.62 -6.55
C LEU A 210 24.22 2.21 -8.02
N ASP A 211 23.84 3.08 -8.94
CA ASP A 211 23.92 2.83 -10.38
C ASP A 211 25.38 2.59 -10.80
N LYS A 212 26.33 3.43 -10.35
CA LYS A 212 27.76 3.29 -10.62
C LYS A 212 28.31 1.95 -10.13
N LEU A 213 28.03 1.56 -8.89
CA LEU A 213 28.55 0.31 -8.33
C LEU A 213 27.89 -0.94 -8.93
N SER A 214 26.71 -0.78 -9.55
CA SER A 214 25.96 -1.88 -10.16
C SER A 214 26.35 -2.20 -11.60
N VAL A 215 27.14 -1.35 -12.28
CA VAL A 215 27.52 -1.53 -13.70
C VAL A 215 28.22 -2.87 -13.98
N SER A 216 29.03 -3.34 -13.04
CA SER A 216 29.83 -4.57 -13.20
C SER A 216 29.15 -5.84 -12.69
N LEU A 217 27.93 -5.73 -12.17
CA LEU A 217 27.19 -6.84 -11.57
C LEU A 217 26.50 -7.69 -12.63
N THR A 218 26.41 -8.99 -12.35
CA THR A 218 25.65 -9.95 -13.14
C THR A 218 24.15 -9.81 -12.89
N GLY A 219 23.31 -10.38 -13.78
CA GLY A 219 21.85 -10.37 -13.61
C GLY A 219 21.38 -10.94 -12.27
N GLU A 220 21.99 -12.03 -11.80
CA GLU A 220 21.67 -12.63 -10.50
C GLU A 220 21.98 -11.70 -9.33
N GLU A 221 23.04 -10.88 -9.44
CA GLU A 221 23.44 -9.92 -8.42
C GLU A 221 22.55 -8.66 -8.43
N LEU A 222 22.09 -8.24 -9.62
CA LEU A 222 21.08 -7.20 -9.75
C LEU A 222 19.72 -7.64 -9.16
N ASP A 223 19.34 -8.91 -9.35
CA ASP A 223 18.14 -9.49 -8.73
C ASP A 223 18.23 -9.50 -7.18
N ILE A 224 19.44 -9.63 -6.62
CA ILE A 224 19.66 -9.49 -5.18
C ILE A 224 19.43 -8.04 -4.74
N ILE A 225 19.97 -7.05 -5.45
CA ILE A 225 19.72 -5.63 -5.16
C ILE A 225 18.22 -5.33 -5.22
N GLU A 226 17.51 -5.85 -6.22
CA GLU A 226 16.07 -5.68 -6.34
C GLU A 226 15.33 -6.20 -5.09
N LYS A 227 15.68 -7.41 -4.63
CA LYS A 227 15.08 -8.00 -3.42
C LYS A 227 15.37 -7.17 -2.18
N LEU A 228 16.60 -6.69 -2.02
CA LEU A 228 17.01 -5.83 -0.90
C LEU A 228 16.25 -4.50 -0.91
N TYR A 229 16.15 -3.86 -2.08
CA TYR A 229 15.42 -2.61 -2.27
C TYR A 229 13.94 -2.78 -1.91
N HIS A 230 13.30 -3.83 -2.43
CA HIS A 230 11.90 -4.14 -2.12
C HIS A 230 11.69 -4.43 -0.63
N GLN A 231 12.59 -5.20 -0.02
CA GLN A 231 12.51 -5.50 1.41
C GLN A 231 12.63 -4.24 2.25
N ALA A 232 13.54 -3.32 1.90
CA ALA A 232 13.66 -2.02 2.56
C ALA A 232 12.38 -1.19 2.40
N MET A 233 11.77 -1.13 1.20
CA MET A 233 10.47 -0.45 1.01
C MET A 233 9.35 -1.02 1.90
N LYS A 234 9.29 -2.35 2.08
CA LYS A 234 8.33 -2.97 3.01
C LYS A 234 8.61 -2.58 4.47
N LEU A 235 9.87 -2.58 4.86
CA LEU A 235 10.30 -2.19 6.21
C LEU A 235 10.04 -0.71 6.50
N GLU A 236 10.14 0.18 5.52
CA GLU A 236 9.68 1.58 5.63
C GLU A 236 8.19 1.67 5.92
N VAL A 237 7.35 0.94 5.17
CA VAL A 237 5.90 0.90 5.43
C VAL A 237 5.63 0.37 6.84
N GLU A 238 6.29 -0.73 7.25
CA GLU A 238 6.19 -1.25 8.63
C GLU A 238 6.64 -0.22 9.67
N PHE A 239 7.71 0.54 9.40
CA PHE A 239 8.24 1.56 10.30
C PHE A 239 7.21 2.69 10.51
N PHE A 240 6.56 3.19 9.46
CA PHE A 240 5.49 4.18 9.59
C PHE A 240 4.24 3.61 10.25
N CYS A 241 3.85 2.37 9.93
CA CYS A 241 2.68 1.71 10.51
C CYS A 241 2.86 1.36 11.99
N ALA A 242 4.08 1.15 12.46
CA ALA A 242 4.37 0.83 13.87
C ALA A 242 4.27 2.04 14.80
N GLN A 243 4.13 3.26 14.27
CA GLN A 243 4.07 4.47 15.09
C GLN A 243 2.76 4.52 15.89
N PRO A 244 2.81 4.83 17.20
CA PRO A 244 1.65 4.74 18.07
C PRO A 244 0.64 5.85 17.76
N LEU A 245 -0.51 5.50 17.19
CA LEU A 245 -1.57 6.47 16.91
C LEU A 245 -2.71 6.34 17.91
N ALA A 246 -2.65 7.17 18.96
CA ALA A 246 -3.72 7.27 19.94
C ALA A 246 -4.92 8.13 19.46
N GLN A 247 -4.85 8.67 18.24
CA GLN A 247 -5.86 9.59 17.71
C GLN A 247 -6.63 8.96 16.53
N PRO A 248 -7.97 8.99 16.55
CA PRO A 248 -8.73 8.82 15.32
C PRO A 248 -8.56 10.09 14.48
N THR A 249 -7.98 9.97 13.29
CA THR A 249 -7.84 11.10 12.37
C THR A 249 -8.59 10.79 11.09
N VAL A 250 -9.59 11.61 10.81
CA VAL A 250 -10.21 11.70 9.49
C VAL A 250 -9.51 12.87 8.81
N VAL A 251 -8.66 12.58 7.83
CA VAL A 251 -8.07 13.63 6.99
C VAL A 251 -8.97 13.78 5.78
N PRO A 252 -9.73 14.88 5.67
CA PRO A 252 -10.46 15.14 4.45
C PRO A 252 -9.44 15.39 3.34
N LEU A 253 -9.58 14.68 2.21
CA LEU A 253 -8.78 14.94 1.00
C LEU A 253 -9.02 16.35 0.44
N ILE A 254 -10.02 17.07 0.97
CA ILE A 254 -10.40 18.43 0.59
C ILE A 254 -10.31 19.31 1.84
N LYS A 255 -9.46 20.35 1.80
CA LYS A 255 -9.46 21.41 2.82
C LYS A 255 -10.70 22.28 2.66
N GLY A 256 -11.37 22.62 3.76
CA GLY A 256 -12.48 23.58 3.76
C GLY A 256 -13.90 23.00 3.74
N HIS A 257 -14.08 21.72 4.11
CA HIS A 257 -15.44 21.19 4.37
C HIS A 257 -16.14 22.03 5.43
N ASN A 258 -17.27 22.62 5.08
CA ASN A 258 -18.15 23.35 5.97
C ASN A 258 -19.38 22.47 6.29
N PRO A 259 -19.45 21.81 7.46
CA PRO A 259 -20.55 20.91 7.79
C PRO A 259 -21.95 21.56 7.72
N ALA A 260 -22.03 22.89 7.84
CA ALA A 260 -23.29 23.63 7.74
C ALA A 260 -23.80 23.80 6.30
N GLY A 261 -22.94 23.66 5.29
CA GLY A 261 -23.29 23.83 3.86
C GLY A 261 -22.97 22.62 2.98
N ASP A 262 -22.01 21.79 3.40
CA ASP A 262 -21.44 20.71 2.60
C ASP A 262 -21.84 19.36 3.17
N ARG A 263 -22.33 18.48 2.29
CA ARG A 263 -22.66 17.10 2.63
C ARG A 263 -21.58 16.17 2.09
N LEU A 264 -20.88 15.46 2.98
CA LEU A 264 -19.88 14.49 2.56
C LEU A 264 -20.57 13.21 2.07
N ILE A 265 -20.14 12.66 0.94
CA ILE A 265 -20.58 11.36 0.44
C ILE A 265 -19.37 10.45 0.42
N ILE A 266 -19.36 9.45 1.30
CA ILE A 266 -18.29 8.45 1.35
C ILE A 266 -18.72 7.26 0.50
N PHE A 267 -17.95 6.94 -0.53
CA PHE A 267 -18.07 5.70 -1.26
C PHE A 267 -16.96 4.75 -0.80
N SER A 268 -17.33 3.53 -0.44
CA SER A 268 -16.38 2.47 -0.07
C SER A 268 -16.70 1.24 -0.88
N ASP A 269 -15.69 0.67 -1.53
CA ASP A 269 -15.79 -0.64 -2.17
C ASP A 269 -15.68 -1.73 -1.11
N PHE A 270 -16.75 -2.49 -0.90
CA PHE A 270 -16.83 -3.50 0.16
C PHE A 270 -15.71 -4.54 0.06
N ASP A 271 -15.44 -5.05 -1.13
CA ASP A 271 -14.52 -6.16 -1.34
C ASP A 271 -13.06 -5.73 -1.20
N LEU A 272 -12.75 -4.52 -1.66
CA LEU A 272 -11.42 -3.93 -1.58
C LEU A 272 -11.10 -3.35 -0.21
N THR A 273 -12.07 -2.72 0.46
CA THR A 273 -11.82 -1.89 1.65
C THR A 273 -12.38 -2.48 2.94
N CYS A 274 -13.40 -3.34 2.88
CA CYS A 274 -14.05 -3.88 4.07
C CYS A 274 -13.67 -5.33 4.34
N THR A 275 -13.66 -6.19 3.33
CA THR A 275 -13.47 -7.64 3.53
C THR A 275 -12.00 -8.05 3.45
N ILE A 276 -11.64 -9.12 4.17
CA ILE A 276 -10.32 -9.77 4.03
C ILE A 276 -10.29 -10.73 2.83
N VAL A 277 -11.46 -11.27 2.46
CA VAL A 277 -11.63 -12.24 1.37
C VAL A 277 -12.74 -11.78 0.43
N ASP A 278 -12.61 -12.10 -0.85
CA ASP A 278 -13.60 -11.79 -1.89
C ASP A 278 -14.99 -12.34 -1.50
N SER A 279 -15.99 -11.46 -1.44
CA SER A 279 -17.35 -11.83 -1.06
C SER A 279 -18.06 -12.73 -2.08
N SER A 280 -17.67 -12.67 -3.35
CA SER A 280 -18.24 -13.53 -4.40
C SER A 280 -17.84 -14.98 -4.21
N ALA A 281 -16.60 -15.23 -3.76
CA ALA A 281 -16.12 -16.56 -3.41
C ALA A 281 -16.88 -17.15 -2.21
N ILE A 282 -17.33 -16.32 -1.27
CA ILE A 282 -18.17 -16.77 -0.14
C ILE A 282 -19.50 -17.31 -0.64
N LEU A 283 -20.16 -16.62 -1.59
CA LEU A 283 -21.43 -17.09 -2.15
C LEU A 283 -21.28 -18.44 -2.86
N ALA A 284 -20.18 -18.62 -3.60
CA ALA A 284 -19.86 -19.89 -4.23
C ALA A 284 -19.60 -21.00 -3.19
N GLU A 285 -18.85 -20.72 -2.13
CA GLU A 285 -18.61 -21.70 -1.06
C GLU A 285 -19.89 -22.09 -0.31
N ILE A 286 -20.82 -21.14 -0.07
CA ILE A 286 -22.15 -21.48 0.47
C ILE A 286 -22.85 -22.47 -0.46
N ALA A 287 -22.85 -22.21 -1.78
CA ALA A 287 -23.46 -23.11 -2.75
C ALA A 287 -22.82 -24.51 -2.71
N ILE A 288 -21.48 -24.59 -2.68
CA ILE A 288 -20.69 -25.83 -2.67
C ILE A 288 -20.94 -26.66 -1.41
N VAL A 289 -20.96 -26.02 -0.24
CA VAL A 289 -21.10 -26.70 1.07
C VAL A 289 -22.52 -27.18 1.31
N THR A 290 -23.52 -26.44 0.82
CA THR A 290 -24.93 -26.78 0.97
C THR A 290 -25.46 -27.69 -0.14
N ALA A 291 -24.62 -28.04 -1.12
CA ALA A 291 -24.99 -28.92 -2.23
C ALA A 291 -25.08 -30.40 -1.79
N PRO A 292 -25.96 -31.19 -2.42
CA PRO A 292 -26.00 -32.63 -2.20
C PRO A 292 -24.66 -33.28 -2.57
N LYS A 293 -24.21 -34.21 -1.73
CA LYS A 293 -23.05 -35.06 -2.02
C LYS A 293 -23.44 -36.06 -3.12
N SER A 294 -22.51 -36.38 -4.01
CA SER A 294 -22.72 -37.25 -5.19
C SER A 294 -23.34 -38.63 -4.89
N ASP A 295 -23.23 -39.10 -3.64
CA ASP A 295 -23.50 -40.50 -3.27
C ASP A 295 -24.82 -40.72 -2.50
N GLN A 296 -25.71 -39.72 -2.39
CA GLN A 296 -27.01 -39.89 -1.71
C GLN A 296 -28.16 -39.93 -2.72
N ASN A 297 -28.91 -41.05 -2.72
CA ASN A 297 -30.17 -41.22 -3.46
C ASN A 297 -31.10 -40.02 -3.22
N GLN A 298 -31.22 -39.16 -4.23
CA GLN A 298 -32.03 -37.94 -4.14
C GLN A 298 -33.54 -38.29 -4.16
N PRO A 299 -34.35 -37.70 -3.28
CA PRO A 299 -35.80 -37.65 -3.48
C PRO A 299 -36.12 -36.86 -4.76
N GLU A 300 -37.17 -37.26 -5.49
CA GLU A 300 -37.56 -36.77 -6.83
C GLU A 300 -37.71 -35.23 -6.97
N ASN A 301 -37.71 -34.47 -5.86
CA ASN A 301 -37.77 -33.00 -5.85
C ASN A 301 -36.42 -32.27 -5.99
N GLN A 302 -35.27 -32.95 -6.07
CA GLN A 302 -33.92 -32.31 -6.13
C GLN A 302 -33.21 -32.39 -7.49
N LEU A 303 -33.91 -32.81 -8.55
CA LEU A 303 -33.34 -33.19 -9.86
C LEU A 303 -32.69 -32.06 -10.71
N GLY A 304 -32.33 -30.91 -10.11
CA GLY A 304 -31.85 -29.74 -10.86
C GLY A 304 -30.78 -28.89 -10.18
N ARG A 305 -30.14 -29.38 -9.10
CA ARG A 305 -29.04 -28.68 -8.42
C ARG A 305 -27.73 -29.43 -8.63
N MET A 306 -26.70 -28.70 -9.05
CA MET A 306 -25.35 -29.24 -9.26
C MET A 306 -24.80 -29.88 -7.98
N SER A 307 -24.02 -30.94 -8.14
CA SER A 307 -23.27 -31.55 -7.04
C SER A 307 -22.15 -30.62 -6.56
N SER A 308 -21.65 -30.84 -5.35
CA SER A 308 -20.55 -30.07 -4.77
C SER A 308 -19.30 -30.05 -5.67
N GLY A 309 -18.98 -31.18 -6.33
CA GLY A 309 -17.85 -31.27 -7.26
C GLY A 309 -18.06 -30.48 -8.55
N GLU A 310 -19.26 -30.54 -9.13
CA GLU A 310 -19.60 -29.75 -10.32
C GLU A 310 -19.59 -28.25 -10.02
N LEU A 311 -20.11 -27.84 -8.86
CA LEU A 311 -20.10 -26.43 -8.44
C LEU A 311 -18.67 -25.90 -8.30
N ARG A 312 -17.77 -26.67 -7.67
CA ARG A 312 -16.36 -26.28 -7.53
C ARG A 312 -15.68 -26.12 -8.89
N ASN A 313 -15.92 -27.05 -9.81
CA ASN A 313 -15.36 -26.99 -11.16
C ASN A 313 -15.89 -25.80 -11.96
N THR A 314 -17.21 -25.58 -11.94
CA THR A 314 -17.83 -24.47 -12.65
C THR A 314 -17.41 -23.12 -12.08
N TRP A 315 -17.35 -22.98 -10.75
CA TRP A 315 -16.83 -21.75 -10.12
C TRP A 315 -15.38 -21.49 -10.50
N GLY A 316 -14.52 -22.52 -10.46
CA GLY A 316 -13.12 -22.40 -10.86
C GLY A 316 -12.95 -21.97 -12.32
N LEU A 317 -13.76 -22.50 -13.23
CA LEU A 317 -13.75 -22.11 -14.65
C LEU A 317 -14.20 -20.65 -14.83
N LEU A 318 -15.31 -20.26 -14.20
CA LEU A 318 -15.84 -18.90 -14.27
C LEU A 318 -14.85 -17.87 -13.70
N SER A 319 -14.24 -18.18 -12.55
CA SER A 319 -13.26 -17.32 -11.90
C SER A 319 -12.01 -17.15 -12.76
N LYS A 320 -11.47 -18.24 -13.30
CA LYS A 320 -10.32 -18.18 -14.21
C LYS A 320 -10.62 -17.34 -15.46
N GLN A 321 -11.75 -17.60 -16.10
CA GLN A 321 -12.17 -16.86 -17.29
C GLN A 321 -12.39 -15.37 -16.98
N TYR A 322 -12.95 -15.04 -15.82
CA TYR A 322 -13.10 -13.66 -15.38
C TYR A 322 -11.76 -12.95 -15.26
N THR A 323 -10.77 -13.56 -14.59
CA THR A 323 -9.44 -12.96 -14.41
C THR A 323 -8.76 -12.68 -15.74
N GLU A 324 -8.73 -13.67 -16.64
CA GLU A 324 -8.08 -13.55 -17.96
C GLU A 324 -8.75 -12.47 -18.83
N GLU A 325 -10.08 -12.44 -18.89
CA GLU A 325 -10.80 -11.44 -19.68
C GLU A 325 -10.79 -10.05 -19.03
N TYR A 326 -10.74 -9.96 -17.71
CA TYR A 326 -10.61 -8.69 -16.98
C TYR A 326 -9.26 -8.04 -17.30
N GLU A 327 -8.17 -8.79 -17.21
CA GLU A 327 -6.82 -8.29 -17.56
C GLU A 327 -6.79 -7.75 -18.99
N GLN A 328 -7.30 -8.52 -19.96
CA GLN A 328 -7.42 -8.08 -21.35
C GLN A 328 -8.30 -6.82 -21.50
N CYS A 329 -9.41 -6.74 -20.76
CA CYS A 329 -10.28 -5.57 -20.77
C CYS A 329 -9.54 -4.33 -20.27
N ILE A 330 -8.85 -4.42 -19.13
CA ILE A 330 -8.05 -3.31 -18.58
C ILE A 330 -6.96 -2.91 -19.58
N GLU A 331 -6.19 -3.86 -20.11
CA GLU A 331 -5.13 -3.60 -21.08
C GLU A 331 -5.65 -2.90 -22.35
N SER A 332 -6.89 -3.19 -22.77
CA SER A 332 -7.45 -2.63 -24.00
C SER A 332 -7.70 -1.11 -23.95
N PHE A 333 -7.91 -0.53 -22.76
CA PHE A 333 -8.17 0.90 -22.59
C PHE A 333 -7.14 1.63 -21.72
N MET A 334 -6.19 0.91 -21.12
CA MET A 334 -5.08 1.52 -20.41
C MET A 334 -4.14 2.22 -21.41
N PRO A 335 -3.90 3.52 -21.28
CA PRO A 335 -3.00 4.23 -22.18
C PRO A 335 -1.57 3.71 -22.03
N SER A 336 -0.89 3.50 -23.16
CA SER A 336 0.50 3.05 -23.21
C SER A 336 1.50 4.13 -22.76
N GLU A 337 1.07 5.40 -22.80
CA GLU A 337 1.87 6.56 -22.43
C GLU A 337 1.24 7.29 -21.25
N LYS A 338 2.09 7.97 -20.47
CA LYS A 338 1.66 8.77 -19.33
C LYS A 338 0.80 9.93 -19.83
N VAL A 339 -0.46 9.97 -19.40
CA VAL A 339 -1.37 11.06 -19.75
C VAL A 339 -0.97 12.32 -18.97
N GLU A 340 -0.70 13.42 -19.69
CA GLU A 340 -0.30 14.70 -19.05
C GLU A 340 -1.47 15.42 -18.39
N ASN A 341 -2.70 15.24 -18.90
CA ASN A 341 -3.90 15.92 -18.44
C ASN A 341 -5.07 14.95 -18.27
N PHE A 342 -5.93 15.22 -17.30
CA PHE A 342 -7.15 14.44 -17.11
C PHE A 342 -8.07 14.52 -18.33
N ASN A 343 -8.46 13.37 -18.89
CA ASN A 343 -9.34 13.27 -20.04
C ASN A 343 -10.63 12.52 -19.66
N TYR A 344 -11.68 13.29 -19.38
CA TYR A 344 -12.98 12.77 -18.97
C TYR A 344 -13.59 11.81 -20.00
N GLU A 345 -13.55 12.15 -21.29
CA GLU A 345 -14.15 11.34 -22.37
C GLU A 345 -13.48 9.97 -22.50
N THR A 346 -12.16 9.92 -22.33
CA THR A 346 -11.41 8.65 -22.39
C THR A 346 -11.74 7.79 -21.19
N LEU A 347 -11.78 8.37 -19.99
CA LEU A 347 -12.19 7.66 -18.78
C LEU A 347 -13.63 7.15 -18.90
N HIS A 348 -14.55 7.96 -19.41
CA HIS A 348 -15.95 7.57 -19.61
C HIS A 348 -16.07 6.35 -20.52
N LYS A 349 -15.40 6.38 -21.68
CA LYS A 349 -15.39 5.24 -22.62
C LYS A 349 -14.78 3.97 -22.01
N ALA A 350 -13.69 4.11 -21.26
CA ALA A 350 -13.08 2.99 -20.54
C ALA A 350 -14.07 2.37 -19.53
N LEU A 351 -14.78 3.21 -18.77
CA LEU A 351 -15.80 2.75 -17.81
C LEU A 351 -17.01 2.10 -18.52
N GLU A 352 -17.42 2.57 -19.69
CA GLU A 352 -18.46 1.91 -20.50
C GLU A 352 -18.01 0.51 -20.95
N GLN A 353 -16.78 0.38 -21.44
CA GLN A 353 -16.22 -0.91 -21.85
C GLN A 353 -16.14 -1.89 -20.68
N LEU A 354 -15.64 -1.43 -19.52
CA LEU A 354 -15.62 -2.21 -18.29
C LEU A 354 -17.05 -2.63 -17.89
N SER A 355 -18.03 -1.72 -17.95
CA SER A 355 -19.43 -2.04 -17.67
C SER A 355 -19.99 -3.14 -18.58
N HIS A 356 -19.63 -3.13 -19.87
CA HIS A 356 -20.03 -4.18 -20.80
C HIS A 356 -19.37 -5.53 -20.49
N PHE A 357 -18.08 -5.54 -20.17
CA PHE A 357 -17.38 -6.74 -19.71
C PHE A 357 -18.08 -7.34 -18.49
N GLU A 358 -18.35 -6.50 -17.50
CA GLU A 358 -18.98 -6.90 -16.25
C GLU A 358 -20.37 -7.51 -16.46
N LYS A 359 -21.21 -6.90 -17.32
CA LYS A 359 -22.53 -7.47 -17.64
C LYS A 359 -22.41 -8.87 -18.25
N ARG A 360 -21.42 -9.13 -19.10
CA ARG A 360 -21.19 -10.46 -19.70
C ARG A 360 -20.72 -11.46 -18.65
N ALA A 361 -19.75 -11.08 -17.82
CA ALA A 361 -19.27 -11.92 -16.73
C ALA A 361 -20.40 -12.37 -15.80
N ASN A 362 -21.24 -11.43 -15.38
CA ASN A 362 -22.38 -11.73 -14.53
C ASN A 362 -23.45 -12.59 -15.22
N SER A 363 -23.69 -12.37 -16.52
CA SER A 363 -24.61 -13.22 -17.29
C SER A 363 -24.15 -14.68 -17.30
N ARG A 364 -22.83 -14.93 -17.48
CA ARG A 364 -22.28 -16.31 -17.41
C ARG A 364 -22.52 -16.97 -16.06
N VAL A 365 -22.36 -16.22 -14.96
CA VAL A 365 -22.64 -16.74 -13.62
C VAL A 365 -24.11 -17.10 -13.47
N ILE A 366 -25.02 -16.24 -13.93
CA ILE A 366 -26.47 -16.49 -13.90
C ILE A 366 -26.82 -17.73 -14.74
N GLU A 367 -26.33 -17.79 -15.97
CA GLU A 367 -26.59 -18.88 -16.91
C GLU A 367 -26.03 -20.22 -16.42
N SER A 368 -24.89 -20.20 -15.71
CA SER A 368 -24.30 -21.41 -15.12
C SER A 368 -25.15 -22.04 -14.02
N GLY A 369 -26.01 -21.26 -13.36
CA GLY A 369 -26.76 -21.69 -12.19
C GLY A 369 -25.89 -22.04 -10.98
N VAL A 370 -24.61 -21.65 -10.94
CA VAL A 370 -23.66 -22.01 -9.87
C VAL A 370 -24.10 -21.53 -8.48
N LEU A 371 -24.90 -20.46 -8.41
CA LEU A 371 -25.46 -19.94 -7.15
C LEU A 371 -26.90 -20.41 -6.89
N LYS A 372 -27.46 -21.30 -7.72
CA LYS A 372 -28.86 -21.72 -7.59
C LYS A 372 -29.06 -22.57 -6.34
N GLY A 373 -30.08 -22.21 -5.56
CA GLY A 373 -30.49 -22.93 -4.36
C GLY A 373 -29.74 -22.55 -3.09
N ILE A 374 -28.93 -21.49 -3.10
CA ILE A 374 -28.47 -20.85 -1.85
C ILE A 374 -29.68 -20.24 -1.15
N ASN A 375 -29.78 -20.43 0.17
CA ASN A 375 -30.87 -19.84 0.96
C ASN A 375 -30.40 -18.57 1.67
N LEU A 376 -31.36 -17.71 2.01
CA LEU A 376 -31.09 -16.41 2.63
C LEU A 376 -30.50 -16.53 4.04
N GLU A 377 -30.84 -17.58 4.78
CA GLU A 377 -30.34 -17.78 6.15
C GLU A 377 -28.84 -18.11 6.16
N ASP A 378 -28.38 -18.92 5.22
CA ASP A 378 -26.97 -19.27 5.07
C ASP A 378 -26.15 -18.08 4.59
N ILE A 379 -26.71 -17.24 3.70
CA ILE A 379 -26.11 -15.95 3.32
C ILE A 379 -25.92 -15.05 4.55
N LYS A 380 -26.96 -14.88 5.39
CA LYS A 380 -26.87 -14.05 6.60
C LYS A 380 -25.84 -14.59 7.58
N LYS A 381 -25.85 -15.90 7.84
CA LYS A 381 -24.86 -16.56 8.72
C LYS A 381 -23.43 -16.41 8.21
N ALA A 382 -23.23 -16.48 6.89
CA ALA A 382 -21.92 -16.27 6.29
C ALA A 382 -21.47 -14.80 6.44
N GLY A 383 -22.37 -13.85 6.24
CA GLY A 383 -22.09 -12.43 6.44
C GLY A 383 -21.73 -12.11 7.88
N GLU A 384 -22.48 -12.61 8.87
CA GLU A 384 -22.17 -12.43 10.30
C GLU A 384 -20.81 -12.98 10.73
N ARG A 385 -20.29 -13.97 10.00
CA ARG A 385 -18.98 -14.60 10.25
C ARG A 385 -17.86 -14.03 9.38
N LEU A 386 -18.18 -13.09 8.49
CA LEU A 386 -17.23 -12.50 7.57
C LEU A 386 -16.23 -11.65 8.36
N SER A 387 -14.95 -11.98 8.20
CA SER A 387 -13.88 -11.19 8.79
C SER A 387 -13.67 -9.93 7.96
N LEU A 388 -13.89 -8.78 8.60
CA LEU A 388 -13.60 -7.47 8.03
C LEU A 388 -12.19 -7.04 8.39
N GLN A 389 -11.62 -6.16 7.56
CA GLN A 389 -10.34 -5.50 7.81
C GLN A 389 -10.36 -4.81 9.19
N ASP A 390 -9.22 -4.83 9.87
CA ASP A 390 -9.09 -4.22 11.19
C ASP A 390 -9.50 -2.75 11.17
N GLY A 391 -10.35 -2.36 12.11
CA GLY A 391 -10.87 -0.99 12.22
C GLY A 391 -11.99 -0.61 11.24
N CYS A 392 -12.33 -1.47 10.25
CA CYS A 392 -13.39 -1.20 9.27
C CYS A 392 -14.74 -0.87 9.91
N THR A 393 -15.23 -1.76 10.80
CA THR A 393 -16.52 -1.55 11.50
C THR A 393 -16.48 -0.27 12.34
N THR A 394 -15.39 -0.04 13.06
CA THR A 394 -15.21 1.15 13.91
C THR A 394 -15.18 2.44 13.09
N PHE A 395 -14.60 2.42 11.88
CA PHE A 395 -14.60 3.56 10.97
C PHE A 395 -16.02 3.97 10.59
N PHE A 396 -16.83 3.05 10.05
CA PHE A 396 -18.20 3.37 9.65
C PHE A 396 -19.08 3.77 10.83
N GLN A 397 -18.93 3.12 11.99
CA GLN A 397 -19.61 3.52 13.21
C GLN A 397 -19.29 4.96 13.61
N LYS A 398 -18.02 5.37 13.53
CA LYS A 398 -17.59 6.73 13.89
C LYS A 398 -18.12 7.77 12.91
N VAL A 399 -18.09 7.48 11.61
CA VAL A 399 -18.64 8.37 10.59
C VAL A 399 -20.13 8.59 10.81
N VAL A 400 -20.91 7.51 10.97
CA VAL A 400 -22.37 7.57 11.14
C VAL A 400 -22.76 8.26 12.46
N LYS A 401 -21.97 8.09 13.53
CA LYS A 401 -22.23 8.74 14.83
C LYS A 401 -21.75 10.19 14.92
N ASN A 402 -20.93 10.66 13.97
CA ASN A 402 -20.36 12.00 14.02
C ASN A 402 -21.29 13.02 13.36
N GLU A 403 -22.17 13.62 14.15
CA GLU A 403 -23.09 14.67 13.69
C GLU A 403 -22.37 15.88 13.08
N ASN A 404 -21.14 16.18 13.54
CA ASN A 404 -20.35 17.30 13.04
C ASN A 404 -19.78 17.06 11.62
N LEU A 405 -19.84 15.83 11.10
CA LEU A 405 -19.30 15.51 9.78
C LEU A 405 -20.31 15.76 8.65
N ASN A 406 -21.61 15.84 8.96
CA ASN A 406 -22.71 15.92 7.98
C ASN A 406 -22.48 14.99 6.77
N ALA A 407 -22.25 13.70 7.05
CA ALA A 407 -21.84 12.72 6.06
C ALA A 407 -22.90 11.64 5.81
N ASN A 408 -23.03 11.25 4.55
CA ASN A 408 -23.66 10.00 4.15
C ASN A 408 -22.60 8.97 3.80
N VAL A 409 -22.80 7.74 4.27
CA VAL A 409 -21.97 6.60 3.88
C VAL A 409 -22.74 5.77 2.86
N HIS A 410 -22.09 5.52 1.73
CA HIS A 410 -22.54 4.61 0.70
C HIS A 410 -21.47 3.52 0.53
N VAL A 411 -21.80 2.29 0.88
CA VAL A 411 -20.97 1.15 0.50
C VAL A 411 -21.39 0.73 -0.90
N LEU A 412 -20.47 0.92 -1.84
CA LEU A 412 -20.52 0.32 -3.16
C LEU A 412 -19.91 -1.07 -3.04
N SER A 413 -20.44 -2.03 -3.77
CA SER A 413 -19.87 -3.35 -3.74
C SER A 413 -20.10 -4.04 -5.04
N TYR A 414 -19.10 -4.81 -5.43
CA TYR A 414 -19.20 -5.77 -6.51
C TYR A 414 -19.84 -7.09 -6.05
N CYS A 415 -19.97 -7.30 -4.74
CA CYS A 415 -20.76 -8.39 -4.16
C CYS A 415 -22.16 -8.42 -4.75
N TRP A 416 -22.52 -9.59 -5.25
CA TRP A 416 -23.84 -9.83 -5.84
C TRP A 416 -24.97 -9.93 -4.81
N CYS A 417 -24.68 -9.75 -3.51
CA CYS A 417 -25.66 -9.94 -2.45
C CYS A 417 -25.61 -8.83 -1.38
N GLY A 418 -26.58 -7.91 -1.44
CA GLY A 418 -26.73 -6.87 -0.42
C GLY A 418 -27.03 -7.40 0.98
N ASP A 419 -27.63 -8.59 1.12
CA ASP A 419 -27.90 -9.21 2.42
C ASP A 419 -26.62 -9.72 3.10
N LEU A 420 -25.65 -10.21 2.32
CA LEU A 420 -24.33 -10.59 2.83
C LEU A 420 -23.62 -9.38 3.45
N ILE A 421 -23.61 -8.26 2.72
CA ILE A 421 -23.02 -6.98 3.18
C ILE A 421 -23.74 -6.48 4.43
N ARG A 422 -25.07 -6.46 4.44
CA ARG A 422 -25.83 -5.99 5.62
C ARG A 422 -25.57 -6.88 6.84
N ALA A 423 -25.50 -8.19 6.64
CA ALA A 423 -25.22 -9.14 7.71
C ALA A 423 -23.80 -8.97 8.29
N SER A 424 -22.80 -8.64 7.47
CA SER A 424 -21.42 -8.42 7.96
C SER A 424 -21.26 -7.22 8.89
N PHE A 425 -22.18 -6.26 8.85
CA PHE A 425 -22.20 -5.11 9.77
C PHE A 425 -23.23 -5.22 10.90
N SER A 426 -24.04 -6.29 10.92
CA SER A 426 -25.19 -6.46 11.83
C SER A 426 -24.82 -6.62 13.31
N SER A 427 -23.63 -7.13 13.61
CA SER A 427 -23.13 -7.31 14.98
C SER A 427 -22.62 -6.03 15.65
N GLY A 428 -22.61 -4.88 14.94
CA GLY A 428 -22.03 -3.64 15.46
C GLY A 428 -22.78 -2.35 15.14
N ILE A 429 -23.77 -2.33 14.23
CA ILE A 429 -24.35 -1.06 13.78
C ILE A 429 -25.87 -1.18 13.63
N HIS A 430 -26.65 -0.35 14.35
CA HIS A 430 -28.05 -0.08 13.99
C HIS A 430 -28.05 0.86 12.79
N ILE A 431 -28.15 0.33 11.58
CA ILE A 431 -28.07 1.16 10.36
C ILE A 431 -29.47 1.43 9.81
N GLN A 432 -29.92 2.68 9.94
CA GLN A 432 -31.11 3.19 9.23
C GLN A 432 -30.77 3.92 7.92
N LEU A 433 -29.51 3.90 7.45
CA LEU A 433 -29.07 4.69 6.28
C LEU A 433 -28.15 3.89 5.34
N TRP A 434 -28.56 2.71 4.90
CA TRP A 434 -27.94 2.08 3.73
C TRP A 434 -28.85 2.25 2.51
N LYS A 435 -28.46 3.14 1.60
CA LYS A 435 -28.72 2.83 0.19
C LYS A 435 -27.59 1.90 -0.23
N THR A 436 -27.79 0.59 -0.04
CA THR A 436 -26.97 -0.41 -0.72
C THR A 436 -27.35 -0.30 -2.20
N GLU A 437 -26.67 0.57 -2.92
CA GLU A 437 -26.70 0.52 -4.37
C GLU A 437 -25.73 -0.58 -4.78
N VAL A 438 -26.21 -1.83 -4.68
CA VAL A 438 -25.71 -2.87 -5.58
C VAL A 438 -25.90 -2.27 -6.96
N MET A 439 -24.82 -2.02 -7.70
CA MET A 439 -24.91 -1.44 -9.04
C MET A 439 -26.01 -2.21 -9.78
N LYS A 440 -27.10 -1.50 -10.09
CA LYS A 440 -28.46 -2.00 -10.34
C LYS A 440 -28.63 -2.92 -11.56
N HIS A 441 -27.58 -3.56 -12.05
CA HIS A 441 -27.60 -4.38 -13.24
C HIS A 441 -27.19 -5.83 -13.02
N THR A 442 -26.89 -6.24 -11.79
CA THR A 442 -26.38 -7.58 -11.52
C THR A 442 -27.06 -8.19 -10.29
N MET A 443 -27.87 -9.21 -10.54
CA MET A 443 -28.50 -10.14 -9.60
C MET A 443 -29.65 -9.69 -8.67
N THR A 444 -30.10 -8.42 -8.64
CA THR A 444 -31.29 -8.08 -7.83
C THR A 444 -32.56 -8.80 -8.33
N HIS A 445 -32.65 -9.11 -9.62
CA HIS A 445 -33.82 -9.78 -10.20
C HIS A 445 -33.97 -11.27 -9.88
N TYR A 446 -33.01 -11.93 -9.23
CA TYR A 446 -33.20 -13.35 -8.85
C TYR A 446 -33.92 -13.52 -7.51
N PHE A 447 -33.83 -12.54 -6.61
CA PHE A 447 -34.48 -12.62 -5.29
C PHE A 447 -35.95 -12.14 -5.30
N ASP A 448 -36.37 -11.38 -6.32
CA ASP A 448 -37.78 -11.03 -6.56
C ASP A 448 -38.54 -12.10 -7.38
N ILE A 449 -37.90 -13.18 -7.82
CA ILE A 449 -38.52 -14.31 -8.57
C ILE A 449 -38.77 -15.54 -7.66
N LEU A 450 -38.51 -15.43 -6.35
CA LEU A 450 -38.82 -16.47 -5.35
C LEU A 450 -39.86 -15.99 -4.31
N ALA A 451 -40.97 -15.42 -4.80
CA ALA A 451 -42.23 -15.32 -4.06
C ALA A 451 -43.29 -16.21 -4.73
#